data_AF-A0A2N1YJJ9-F1
#
_entry.id   AF-A0A2N1YJJ9-F1
#
_cell.length_a   1.000
_cell.length_b   1.000
_cell.length_c   1.000
_cell.angle_alpha   90.00
_cell.angle_beta   90.00
_cell.angle_gamma   90.00
#
_symmetry.space_group_name_H-M   'P 1'
#
loop_
_entity.id
_entity.type
_entity.pdbx_description
1 polymer ?
#
loop_
_entity_poly.entity_id
_entity_poly.type
_entity_poly.pdbx_seq_one_letter_code
_entity_poly.pdbx_strand_id
1 'polypeptide(L)'
;ASGTFSGGTWQSAITAFGRPSENRSAMKHAQMALNHQYPKTARVQPMRPRKDDELGGWLAPMPTIDPFMVVRSARAVDGYGPDFRYGHFVAAKGLPMMLGGMIGVGGLVLAAQIKLLRNKLLEYRQSGDGPPKEKRDRSWFKVLFRARSGDQQVMCEVAGGDPGYDETAKMLAETAMCLALDQDQPKRTGVLTPVMACEDRLIERLQAAGMTFREL
;
A
#
# COMPACT_ATOMS: atom_id res chain seq x y z
N ALA A 1 13.55 -0.19 2.41
CA ALA A 1 13.05 -1.40 3.06
C ALA A 1 13.96 -2.56 2.70
N SER A 2 14.24 -3.45 3.65
CA SER A 2 14.80 -4.77 3.37
C SER A 2 13.79 -5.78 3.86
N GLY A 3 13.28 -6.60 2.96
CA GLY A 3 12.28 -7.62 3.24
C GLY A 3 12.05 -8.43 1.98
N THR A 4 11.48 -9.62 2.14
CA THR A 4 11.02 -10.41 0.99
C THR A 4 9.52 -10.51 1.04
N PHE A 5 8.87 -10.51 -0.12
CA PHE A 5 7.45 -10.83 -0.21
C PHE A 5 7.15 -12.13 0.53
N SER A 6 5.94 -12.30 1.06
CA SER A 6 5.52 -13.64 1.49
C SER A 6 5.15 -14.49 0.26
N GLY A 7 5.05 -15.80 0.42
CA GLY A 7 4.48 -16.67 -0.60
C GLY A 7 3.05 -16.26 -0.98
N GLY A 8 2.23 -15.86 -0.01
CA GLY A 8 0.89 -15.32 -0.26
C GLY A 8 0.91 -14.05 -1.10
N THR A 9 1.78 -13.08 -0.76
CA THR A 9 1.94 -11.84 -1.53
C THR A 9 2.37 -12.13 -2.97
N TRP A 10 3.30 -13.07 -3.14
CA TRP A 10 3.76 -13.51 -4.46
C TRP A 10 2.61 -14.12 -5.28
N GLN A 11 1.87 -15.06 -4.70
CA GLN A 11 0.71 -15.70 -5.33
C GLN A 11 -0.35 -14.68 -5.74
N SER A 12 -0.68 -13.72 -4.86
CA SER A 12 -1.63 -12.64 -5.16
C SER A 12 -1.13 -11.75 -6.30
N ALA A 13 0.15 -11.36 -6.29
CA ALA A 13 0.72 -10.51 -7.33
C ALA A 13 0.70 -11.19 -8.70
N ILE A 14 1.19 -12.44 -8.80
CA ILE A 14 1.18 -13.19 -10.06
C ILE A 14 -0.25 -13.45 -10.56
N THR A 15 -1.18 -13.76 -9.65
CA THR A 15 -2.60 -13.93 -10.01
C THR A 15 -3.20 -12.63 -10.56
N ALA A 16 -2.95 -11.49 -9.91
CA ALA A 16 -3.41 -10.20 -10.37
C ALA A 16 -2.82 -9.85 -11.74
N PHE A 17 -1.52 -10.06 -11.94
CA PHE A 17 -0.84 -9.79 -13.20
C PHE A 17 -1.37 -10.64 -14.36
N GLY A 18 -1.80 -11.87 -14.10
CA GLY A 18 -2.37 -12.76 -15.10
C GLY A 18 -3.83 -12.47 -15.48
N ARG A 19 -4.49 -11.44 -14.90
CA ARG A 19 -5.93 -11.17 -15.07
C ARG A 19 -6.26 -9.70 -15.39
N PRO A 20 -5.63 -9.09 -16.43
CA PRO A 20 -5.75 -7.66 -16.69
C PRO A 20 -7.18 -7.21 -17.04
N SER A 21 -7.97 -8.05 -17.71
CA SER A 21 -9.35 -7.73 -18.10
C SER A 21 -10.27 -7.69 -16.88
N GLU A 22 -10.19 -8.71 -16.04
CA GLU A 22 -11.01 -8.81 -14.82
C GLU A 22 -10.66 -7.71 -13.83
N ASN A 23 -9.37 -7.40 -13.66
CA ASN A 23 -8.94 -6.28 -12.82
C ASN A 23 -9.51 -4.96 -13.34
N ARG A 24 -9.50 -4.72 -14.65
CA ARG A 24 -10.08 -3.51 -15.24
C ARG A 24 -11.58 -3.41 -14.99
N SER A 25 -12.30 -4.53 -15.17
CA SER A 25 -13.74 -4.60 -14.90
C SER A 25 -14.06 -4.34 -13.42
N ALA A 26 -13.33 -5.00 -12.52
CA ALA A 26 -13.46 -4.82 -11.07
C ALA A 26 -13.19 -3.36 -10.66
N MET A 27 -12.14 -2.73 -11.20
CA MET A 27 -11.83 -1.33 -10.94
C MET A 27 -12.92 -0.39 -11.45
N LYS A 28 -13.52 -0.66 -12.61
CA LYS A 28 -14.64 0.14 -13.14
C LYS A 28 -15.85 0.06 -12.21
N HIS A 29 -16.22 -1.13 -11.76
CA HIS A 29 -17.32 -1.33 -10.81
C HIS A 29 -17.04 -0.67 -9.46
N ALA A 30 -15.82 -0.85 -8.93
CA ALA A 30 -15.40 -0.22 -7.68
C ALA A 30 -15.48 1.32 -7.77
N GLN A 31 -15.07 1.91 -8.89
CA GLN A 31 -15.14 3.35 -9.10
C GLN A 31 -16.59 3.86 -9.19
N MET A 32 -17.48 3.12 -9.84
CA MET A 32 -18.91 3.46 -9.89
C MET A 32 -19.53 3.43 -8.49
N ALA A 33 -19.28 2.35 -7.73
CA ALA A 33 -19.75 2.23 -6.35
C ALA A 33 -19.19 3.34 -5.45
N LEU A 34 -17.89 3.64 -5.57
CA LEU A 34 -17.24 4.73 -4.82
C LEU A 34 -17.88 6.09 -5.12
N ASN A 35 -18.17 6.38 -6.40
CA ASN A 35 -18.80 7.62 -6.81
C ASN A 35 -20.21 7.78 -6.23
N HIS A 36 -20.96 6.69 -6.15
CA HIS A 36 -22.32 6.70 -5.60
C HIS A 36 -22.32 6.80 -4.07
N GLN A 37 -21.46 6.04 -3.38
CA GLN A 37 -21.44 5.97 -1.92
C GLN A 37 -20.77 7.18 -1.25
N TYR A 38 -19.74 7.76 -1.89
CA TYR A 38 -18.94 8.83 -1.29
C TYR A 38 -18.73 9.97 -2.29
N PRO A 39 -19.71 10.88 -2.48
CA PRO A 39 -19.70 11.85 -3.58
C PRO A 39 -18.59 12.91 -3.49
N LYS A 40 -17.94 13.10 -2.32
CA LYS A 40 -16.78 13.98 -2.16
C LYS A 40 -15.68 13.65 -3.17
N THR A 41 -14.86 14.64 -3.53
CA THR A 41 -13.77 14.48 -4.49
C THR A 41 -12.44 14.20 -3.81
N ALA A 42 -11.77 13.12 -4.23
CA ALA A 42 -10.36 12.89 -4.00
C ALA A 42 -9.79 12.11 -5.19
N ARG A 43 -8.51 12.33 -5.52
CA ARG A 43 -7.93 11.82 -6.77
C ARG A 43 -6.57 11.17 -6.56
N VAL A 44 -6.28 10.15 -7.36
CA VAL A 44 -4.92 9.64 -7.48
C VAL A 44 -4.11 10.66 -8.28
N GLN A 45 -2.91 11.00 -7.81
CA GLN A 45 -1.97 11.85 -8.53
C GLN A 45 -1.53 11.19 -9.85
N PRO A 46 -1.07 11.97 -10.85
CA PRO A 46 -0.47 11.38 -12.04
C PRO A 46 0.69 10.44 -11.70
N MET A 47 0.49 9.15 -11.94
CA MET A 47 1.45 8.09 -11.62
C MET A 47 2.50 7.99 -12.74
N ARG A 48 3.47 8.90 -12.74
CA ARG A 48 4.57 8.93 -13.71
C ARG A 48 5.94 8.84 -13.03
N PRO A 49 6.90 8.12 -13.64
CA PRO A 49 8.29 8.20 -13.21
C PRO A 49 8.79 9.64 -13.24
N ARG A 50 9.51 10.07 -12.19
CA ARG A 50 10.10 11.40 -12.12
C ARG A 50 11.34 11.42 -11.25
N LYS A 51 12.24 12.35 -11.52
CA LYS A 51 13.33 12.67 -10.59
C LYS A 51 12.75 13.41 -9.38
N ASP A 52 13.33 13.17 -8.21
CA ASP A 52 13.01 13.86 -6.98
C ASP A 52 14.31 14.39 -6.38
N ASP A 53 14.48 15.72 -6.41
CA ASP A 53 15.72 16.36 -5.99
C ASP A 53 15.88 16.35 -4.46
N GLU A 54 14.77 16.40 -3.71
CA GLU A 54 14.76 16.38 -2.23
C GLU A 54 15.18 15.01 -1.68
N LEU A 55 14.68 13.92 -2.27
CA LEU A 55 15.10 12.55 -1.91
C LEU A 55 16.37 12.09 -2.65
N GLY A 56 16.91 12.91 -3.55
CA GLY A 56 18.15 12.61 -4.28
C GLY A 56 18.05 11.35 -5.16
N GLY A 57 16.95 11.16 -5.88
CA GLY A 57 16.70 9.92 -6.63
C GLY A 57 15.60 9.99 -7.66
N TRP A 58 15.09 8.81 -8.03
CA TRP A 58 13.98 8.64 -8.97
C TRP A 58 12.79 7.97 -8.28
N LEU A 59 11.61 8.52 -8.50
CA LEU A 59 10.35 7.98 -8.04
C LEU A 59 9.68 7.25 -9.20
N ALA A 60 9.32 5.98 -8.99
CA ALA A 60 8.48 5.23 -9.91
C ALA A 60 7.14 4.87 -9.23
N PRO A 61 6.02 4.89 -9.97
CA PRO A 61 4.75 4.42 -9.47
C PRO A 61 4.84 3.00 -8.91
N MET A 62 4.35 2.80 -7.70
CA MET A 62 4.20 1.45 -7.16
C MET A 62 2.82 0.90 -7.58
N PRO A 63 2.73 -0.26 -8.25
CA PRO A 63 1.48 -0.78 -8.78
C PRO A 63 0.68 -1.53 -7.69
N THR A 64 0.28 -0.81 -6.64
CA THR A 64 -0.46 -1.35 -5.49
C THR A 64 -1.88 -0.79 -5.40
N ILE A 65 -2.66 -1.33 -4.47
CA ILE A 65 -4.03 -0.88 -4.21
C ILE A 65 -4.09 0.39 -3.34
N ASP A 66 -2.98 0.77 -2.70
CA ASP A 66 -2.93 1.85 -1.70
C ASP A 66 -3.51 3.18 -2.19
N PRO A 67 -3.21 3.68 -3.41
CA PRO A 67 -3.79 4.93 -3.86
C PRO A 67 -5.33 4.91 -3.91
N PHE A 68 -5.92 3.77 -4.26
CA PHE A 68 -7.37 3.62 -4.31
C PHE A 68 -7.98 3.56 -2.91
N MET A 69 -7.31 2.88 -1.97
CA MET A 69 -7.74 2.80 -0.57
C MET A 69 -7.65 4.16 0.13
N VAL A 70 -6.59 4.92 -0.11
CA VAL A 70 -6.41 6.27 0.45
C VAL A 70 -7.43 7.23 -0.15
N VAL A 71 -7.65 7.20 -1.47
CA VAL A 71 -8.70 8.03 -2.12
C VAL A 71 -10.08 7.65 -1.62
N ARG A 72 -10.41 6.36 -1.48
CA ARG A 72 -11.68 5.92 -0.89
C ARG A 72 -11.88 6.51 0.49
N SER A 73 -10.86 6.40 1.34
CA SER A 73 -10.90 6.92 2.70
C SER A 73 -11.11 8.43 2.73
N ALA A 74 -10.34 9.17 1.93
CA ALA A 74 -10.43 10.63 1.84
C ALA A 74 -11.79 11.15 1.37
N ARG A 75 -12.55 10.35 0.60
CA ARG A 75 -13.92 10.68 0.21
C ARG A 75 -14.94 10.37 1.31
N ALA A 76 -14.63 9.42 2.20
CA ALA A 76 -15.56 8.88 3.17
C ALA A 76 -15.51 9.57 4.54
N VAL A 77 -14.33 10.03 4.97
CA VAL A 77 -14.14 10.69 6.27
C VAL A 77 -13.94 12.20 6.11
N ASP A 78 -14.12 12.95 7.19
CA ASP A 78 -13.80 14.38 7.26
C ASP A 78 -12.30 14.58 7.56
N GLY A 79 -11.80 15.81 7.39
CA GLY A 79 -10.40 16.16 7.66
C GLY A 79 -9.47 16.17 6.43
N TYR A 80 -9.90 15.58 5.30
CA TYR A 80 -9.22 15.75 4.01
C TYR A 80 -9.70 17.01 3.29
N GLY A 81 -8.77 17.75 2.69
CA GLY A 81 -9.10 18.94 1.90
C GLY A 81 -9.93 18.63 0.65
N PRO A 82 -10.71 19.61 0.12
CA PRO A 82 -11.64 19.40 -1.00
C PRO A 82 -10.96 18.96 -2.31
N ASP A 83 -9.68 19.29 -2.47
CA ASP A 83 -8.83 18.95 -3.61
C ASP A 83 -7.77 17.89 -3.28
N PHE A 84 -8.02 17.02 -2.29
CA PHE A 84 -7.04 16.03 -1.86
C PHE A 84 -6.57 15.12 -2.99
N ARG A 85 -5.24 14.96 -3.10
CA ARG A 85 -4.59 14.09 -4.08
C ARG A 85 -3.52 13.24 -3.43
N TYR A 86 -3.52 11.95 -3.74
CA TYR A 86 -2.54 11.00 -3.20
C TYR A 86 -1.77 10.29 -4.31
N GLY A 87 -0.47 10.10 -4.11
CA GLY A 87 0.38 9.29 -4.98
C GLY A 87 1.29 8.38 -4.16
N HIS A 88 1.54 7.18 -4.67
CA HIS A 88 2.34 6.16 -3.98
C HIS A 88 3.51 5.73 -4.88
N PHE A 89 4.74 5.93 -4.40
CA PHE A 89 5.93 5.79 -5.22
C PHE A 89 6.98 4.97 -4.49
N VAL A 90 7.73 4.17 -5.25
CA VAL A 90 8.98 3.59 -4.80
C VAL A 90 10.12 4.53 -5.19
N ALA A 91 11.05 4.78 -4.27
CA ALA A 91 12.26 5.55 -4.52
C ALA A 91 13.41 4.63 -4.92
N ALA A 92 14.06 4.93 -6.04
CA ALA A 92 15.28 4.29 -6.52
C ALA A 92 16.41 5.32 -6.52
N LYS A 93 17.63 4.89 -6.12
CA LYS A 93 18.79 5.78 -6.02
C LYS A 93 19.25 6.34 -7.37
N GLY A 94 18.89 5.70 -8.48
CA GLY A 94 19.32 6.14 -9.82
C GLY A 94 18.40 5.63 -10.92
N LEU A 95 18.48 6.30 -12.07
CA LEU A 95 17.69 5.98 -13.25
C LEU A 95 17.87 4.52 -13.72
N PRO A 96 19.09 3.95 -13.79
CA PRO A 96 19.25 2.57 -14.22
C PRO A 96 18.55 1.57 -13.29
N MET A 97 18.61 1.78 -11.98
CA MET A 97 17.93 0.93 -11.00
C MET A 97 16.40 1.01 -11.15
N MET A 98 15.89 2.22 -11.37
CA MET A 98 14.46 2.43 -11.63
C MET A 98 14.01 1.71 -12.91
N LEU A 99 14.73 1.91 -14.02
CA LEU A 99 14.41 1.30 -15.31
C LEU A 99 14.51 -0.23 -15.24
N GLY A 100 15.55 -0.78 -14.63
CA GLY A 100 15.70 -2.21 -14.41
C GLY A 100 14.55 -2.80 -13.59
N GLY A 101 14.12 -2.11 -12.53
CA GLY A 101 12.96 -2.50 -11.74
C GLY A 101 11.65 -2.50 -12.55
N MET A 102 11.42 -1.44 -13.33
CA MET A 102 10.23 -1.34 -14.21
C MET A 102 10.21 -2.44 -15.27
N ILE A 103 11.35 -2.72 -15.92
CA ILE A 103 11.49 -3.80 -16.90
C ILE A 103 11.24 -5.15 -16.23
N GLY A 104 11.78 -5.38 -15.03
CA GLY A 104 11.56 -6.61 -14.27
C GLY A 104 10.09 -6.84 -13.93
N VAL A 105 9.41 -5.83 -13.40
CA VAL A 105 7.96 -5.91 -13.12
C VAL A 105 7.16 -6.10 -14.41
N GLY A 106 7.47 -5.36 -15.47
CA GLY A 106 6.82 -5.50 -16.77
C GLY A 106 6.99 -6.91 -17.35
N GLY A 107 8.19 -7.49 -17.24
CA GLY A 107 8.48 -8.87 -17.63
C GLY A 107 7.68 -9.88 -16.83
N LEU A 108 7.58 -9.72 -15.50
CA LEU A 108 6.73 -10.57 -14.66
C LEU A 108 5.24 -10.47 -15.05
N VAL A 109 4.76 -9.26 -15.38
CA VAL A 109 3.38 -9.05 -15.82
C VAL A 109 3.10 -9.76 -17.15
N LEU A 110 4.01 -9.67 -18.11
CA LEU A 110 3.87 -10.36 -19.39
C LEU A 110 3.96 -11.89 -19.22
N ALA A 111 4.90 -12.37 -18.41
CA ALA A 111 5.05 -13.79 -18.13
C ALA A 111 3.82 -14.37 -17.40
N ALA A 112 3.24 -13.65 -16.45
CA ALA A 112 2.05 -14.08 -15.71
C ALA A 112 0.79 -14.20 -16.60
N GLN A 113 0.77 -13.60 -17.78
CA GLN A 113 -0.33 -13.74 -18.74
C GLN A 113 -0.24 -15.05 -19.56
N ILE A 114 0.95 -15.66 -19.64
CA ILE A 114 1.16 -16.92 -20.34
C ILE A 114 0.94 -18.06 -19.35
N LYS A 115 -0.11 -18.89 -19.56
CA LYS A 115 -0.53 -19.94 -18.60
C LYS A 115 0.62 -20.82 -18.09
N LEU A 116 1.50 -21.29 -18.98
CA LEU A 116 2.64 -22.15 -18.60
C LEU A 116 3.64 -21.40 -17.70
N LEU A 117 4.01 -20.17 -18.06
CA LEU A 117 4.95 -19.37 -17.27
C LEU A 117 4.32 -18.93 -15.95
N ARG A 118 3.05 -18.56 -15.96
CA ARG A 118 2.28 -18.27 -14.76
C ARG A 118 2.31 -19.44 -13.78
N ASN A 119 2.02 -20.66 -14.24
CA ASN A 119 2.04 -21.83 -13.36
C ASN A 119 3.43 -22.05 -12.75
N LYS A 120 4.51 -21.94 -13.53
CA LYS A 120 5.88 -21.99 -13.01
C LYS A 120 6.19 -20.89 -12.00
N LEU A 121 5.72 -19.67 -12.24
CA LEU A 121 5.86 -18.56 -11.31
C LEU A 121 5.12 -18.84 -10.00
N LEU A 122 3.91 -19.40 -10.06
CA LEU A 122 3.15 -19.78 -8.86
C LEU A 122 3.82 -20.94 -8.10
N GLU A 123 4.46 -21.89 -8.80
CA GLU A 123 5.20 -23.00 -8.18
C GLU A 123 6.50 -22.54 -7.50
N TYR A 124 7.13 -21.47 -7.99
CA TYR A 124 8.38 -20.94 -7.45
C TYR A 124 8.27 -20.56 -5.96
N ARG A 125 7.09 -20.15 -5.51
CA ARG A 125 6.85 -19.85 -4.11
C ARG A 125 5.41 -20.08 -3.71
N GLN A 126 5.20 -21.00 -2.78
CA GLN A 126 3.88 -21.44 -2.36
C GLN A 126 3.32 -20.59 -1.22
N SER A 127 2.01 -20.55 -1.09
CA SER A 127 1.35 -19.98 0.09
C SER A 127 1.80 -20.73 1.34
N GLY A 128 2.24 -20.00 2.36
CA GLY A 128 2.87 -20.58 3.56
C GLY A 128 4.39 -20.41 3.58
N ASP A 129 5.03 -20.21 2.42
CA ASP A 129 6.47 -19.95 2.36
C ASP A 129 6.78 -18.52 2.85
N GLY A 130 7.51 -18.44 3.97
CA GLY A 130 7.95 -17.20 4.57
C GLY A 130 9.48 -17.08 4.63
N PRO A 131 10.03 -15.86 4.75
CA PRO A 131 11.42 -15.70 5.15
C PRO A 131 11.67 -16.37 6.53
N PRO A 132 12.86 -16.96 6.75
CA PRO A 132 13.23 -17.51 8.06
C PRO A 132 13.27 -16.38 9.11
N LYS A 133 13.12 -16.75 10.38
CA LYS A 133 13.01 -15.79 11.49
C LYS A 133 14.17 -14.80 11.51
N GLU A 134 15.40 -15.28 11.33
CA GLU A 134 16.62 -14.46 11.37
C GLU A 134 16.66 -13.44 10.22
N LYS A 135 15.95 -13.69 9.13
CA LYS A 135 15.80 -12.74 8.03
C LYS A 135 14.73 -11.70 8.36
N ARG A 136 13.62 -12.11 8.99
CA ARG A 136 12.57 -11.19 9.46
C ARG A 136 13.09 -10.24 10.52
N ASP A 137 13.83 -10.75 11.50
CA ASP A 137 14.40 -9.98 12.61
C ASP A 137 15.35 -8.86 12.14
N ARG A 138 15.98 -9.01 10.96
CA ARG A 138 16.87 -8.01 10.34
C ARG A 138 16.19 -7.17 9.26
N SER A 139 14.93 -7.47 8.96
CA SER A 139 14.16 -6.76 7.96
C SER A 139 13.56 -5.48 8.56
N TRP A 140 13.37 -4.49 7.71
CA TRP A 140 12.84 -3.19 8.10
C TRP A 140 12.09 -2.56 6.94
N PHE A 141 11.15 -1.68 7.27
CA PHE A 141 10.49 -0.83 6.28
C PHE A 141 10.46 0.62 6.72
N LYS A 142 10.32 1.49 5.73
CA LYS A 142 10.17 2.93 5.90
C LYS A 142 9.31 3.45 4.76
N VAL A 143 8.31 4.24 5.11
CA VAL A 143 7.48 5.01 4.19
C VAL A 143 7.61 6.48 4.58
N LEU A 144 7.98 7.31 3.61
CA LEU A 144 7.99 8.76 3.77
C LEU A 144 6.72 9.34 3.17
N PHE A 145 5.96 10.04 3.99
CA PHE A 145 4.81 10.83 3.58
C PHE A 145 5.26 12.27 3.44
N ARG A 146 4.99 12.87 2.28
CA ARG A 146 5.18 14.30 2.03
C ARG A 146 3.81 14.89 1.74
N ALA A 147 3.31 15.67 2.67
CA ALA A 147 2.02 16.34 2.57
C ALA A 147 2.22 17.83 2.31
N ARG A 148 1.36 18.40 1.46
CA ARG A 148 1.35 19.84 1.18
C ARG A 148 -0.08 20.36 1.25
N SER A 149 -0.27 21.48 1.94
CA SER A 149 -1.54 22.20 2.03
C SER A 149 -1.27 23.70 2.00
N GLY A 150 -1.69 24.38 0.93
CA GLY A 150 -1.30 25.77 0.68
C GLY A 150 0.23 25.91 0.64
N ASP A 151 0.74 26.79 1.51
CA ASP A 151 2.18 27.07 1.65
C ASP A 151 2.87 26.19 2.71
N GLN A 152 2.11 25.35 3.40
CA GLN A 152 2.66 24.43 4.40
C GLN A 152 3.05 23.10 3.75
N GLN A 153 4.21 22.59 4.16
CA GLN A 153 4.69 21.26 3.83
C GLN A 153 5.06 20.54 5.12
N VAL A 154 4.65 19.29 5.25
CA VAL A 154 5.00 18.41 6.36
C VAL A 154 5.56 17.12 5.80
N MET A 155 6.63 16.63 6.43
CA MET A 155 7.17 15.31 6.15
C MET A 155 6.95 14.42 7.37
N CYS A 156 6.39 13.24 7.14
CA CYS A 156 6.23 12.22 8.17
C CYS A 156 6.89 10.93 7.74
N GLU A 157 7.36 10.18 8.72
CA GLU A 157 7.91 8.85 8.54
C GLU A 157 7.05 7.83 9.28
N VAL A 158 6.75 6.73 8.57
CA VAL A 158 6.24 5.50 9.18
C VAL A 158 7.28 4.40 8.99
N ALA A 159 7.69 3.76 10.07
CA ALA A 159 8.74 2.75 10.04
C ALA A 159 8.48 1.59 11.00
N GLY A 160 9.13 0.45 10.75
CA GLY A 160 9.04 -0.76 11.55
C GLY A 160 9.98 -1.85 11.04
N GLY A 161 9.80 -3.06 11.56
CA GLY A 161 10.53 -4.27 11.21
C GLY A 161 10.10 -4.89 9.87
N ASP A 162 9.96 -6.21 9.80
CA ASP A 162 9.63 -6.91 8.56
C ASP A 162 8.26 -6.48 7.98
N PRO A 163 8.23 -5.80 6.82
CA PRO A 163 6.96 -5.38 6.23
C PRO A 163 6.13 -6.55 5.70
N GLY A 164 6.76 -7.67 5.34
CA GLY A 164 6.10 -8.75 4.63
C GLY A 164 5.30 -9.68 5.53
N TYR A 165 5.68 -9.78 6.80
CA TYR A 165 5.06 -10.71 7.75
C TYR A 165 4.75 -10.03 9.07
N ASP A 166 5.76 -9.62 9.83
CA ASP A 166 5.58 -9.21 11.23
C ASP A 166 4.75 -7.94 11.34
N GLU A 167 5.10 -6.88 10.59
CA GLU A 167 4.36 -5.62 10.65
C GLU A 167 2.98 -5.73 10.02
N THR A 168 2.83 -6.55 8.98
CA THR A 168 1.50 -6.85 8.40
C THR A 168 0.61 -7.60 9.40
N ALA A 169 1.17 -8.57 10.13
CA ALA A 169 0.45 -9.32 11.16
C ALA A 169 0.04 -8.40 12.33
N LYS A 170 0.92 -7.48 12.75
CA LYS A 170 0.58 -6.44 13.74
C LYS A 170 -0.54 -5.53 13.25
N MET A 171 -0.46 -5.01 12.01
CA MET A 171 -1.53 -4.19 11.43
C MET A 171 -2.88 -4.90 11.46
N LEU A 172 -2.90 -6.18 11.09
CA LEU A 172 -4.12 -6.99 11.12
C LEU A 172 -4.63 -7.21 12.55
N ALA A 173 -3.75 -7.61 13.47
CA ALA A 173 -4.10 -7.87 14.86
C ALA A 173 -4.62 -6.61 15.57
N GLU A 174 -3.91 -5.49 15.44
CA GLU A 174 -4.33 -4.24 16.09
C GLU A 174 -5.60 -3.65 15.48
N THR A 175 -5.84 -3.87 14.19
CA THR A 175 -7.16 -3.54 13.58
C THR A 175 -8.27 -4.40 14.21
N ALA A 176 -8.05 -5.70 14.36
CA ALA A 176 -9.04 -6.59 14.98
C ALA A 176 -9.28 -6.24 16.45
N MET A 177 -8.22 -5.91 17.19
CA MET A 177 -8.33 -5.50 18.59
C MET A 177 -9.05 -4.16 18.75
N CYS A 178 -8.80 -3.19 17.85
CA CYS A 178 -9.57 -1.95 17.81
C CYS A 178 -11.06 -2.23 17.63
N LEU A 179 -11.43 -3.03 16.63
CA LEU A 179 -12.82 -3.38 16.35
C LEU A 179 -13.51 -4.17 17.48
N ALA A 180 -12.75 -4.96 18.25
CA ALA A 180 -13.30 -5.82 19.30
C ALA A 180 -13.41 -5.13 20.67
N LEU A 181 -12.49 -4.19 20.97
CA LEU A 181 -12.32 -3.66 22.32
C LEU A 181 -12.66 -2.18 22.44
N ASP A 182 -12.56 -1.40 21.36
CA ASP A 182 -12.80 0.04 21.42
C ASP A 182 -14.30 0.30 21.22
N GLN A 183 -15.01 0.58 22.31
CA GLN A 183 -16.48 0.64 22.35
C GLN A 183 -17.09 1.72 21.45
N ASP A 184 -16.32 2.74 21.08
CA ASP A 184 -16.73 3.84 20.21
C ASP A 184 -16.43 3.60 18.72
N GLN A 185 -15.91 2.42 18.35
CA GLN A 185 -15.55 2.06 16.98
C GLN A 185 -16.13 0.71 16.54
N PRO A 186 -16.49 0.55 15.25
CA PRO A 186 -16.55 1.59 14.22
C PRO A 186 -17.84 2.43 14.32
N LYS A 187 -17.73 3.73 14.06
CA LYS A 187 -18.91 4.64 13.95
C LYS A 187 -19.75 4.42 12.68
N ARG A 188 -19.30 3.55 11.78
CA ARG A 188 -19.89 3.27 10.46
C ARG A 188 -20.08 1.77 10.31
N THR A 189 -20.95 1.36 9.40
CA THR A 189 -21.23 -0.05 9.10
C THR A 189 -20.92 -0.38 7.64
N GLY A 190 -20.75 -1.67 7.34
CA GLY A 190 -20.46 -2.18 5.99
C GLY A 190 -18.98 -2.44 5.74
N VAL A 191 -18.53 -2.29 4.49
CA VAL A 191 -17.12 -2.51 4.11
C VAL A 191 -16.34 -1.23 4.32
N LEU A 192 -15.57 -1.18 5.40
CA LEU A 192 -14.82 0.00 5.83
C LEU A 192 -13.33 -0.12 5.50
N THR A 193 -12.68 1.02 5.28
CA THR A 193 -11.20 1.08 5.32
C THR A 193 -10.72 1.18 6.77
N PRO A 194 -9.45 0.89 7.09
CA PRO A 194 -8.95 0.97 8.45
C PRO A 194 -9.19 2.34 9.12
N VAL A 195 -8.94 3.44 8.40
CA VAL A 195 -9.19 4.79 8.96
C VAL A 195 -10.69 5.10 9.12
N MET A 196 -11.56 4.55 8.28
CA MET A 196 -13.02 4.69 8.47
C MET A 196 -13.54 3.92 9.67
N ALA A 197 -12.85 2.85 10.06
CA ALA A 197 -13.29 1.91 11.08
C ALA A 197 -12.67 2.19 12.44
N CYS A 198 -11.41 2.63 12.47
CA CYS A 198 -10.61 2.73 13.68
C CYS A 198 -10.12 4.16 13.94
N GLU A 199 -10.21 5.06 12.95
CA GLU A 199 -9.72 6.45 13.03
C GLU A 199 -8.28 6.50 13.62
N ASP A 200 -8.00 7.42 14.54
CA ASP A 200 -6.67 7.58 15.13
C ASP A 200 -6.30 6.48 16.14
N ARG A 201 -7.29 5.71 16.65
CA ARG A 201 -7.02 4.60 17.59
C ARG A 201 -6.07 3.58 17.02
N LEU A 202 -6.18 3.28 15.72
CA LEU A 202 -5.27 2.34 15.09
C LEU A 202 -3.82 2.84 15.11
N ILE A 203 -3.58 4.15 14.97
CA ILE A 203 -2.23 4.72 15.05
C ILE A 203 -1.68 4.56 16.47
N GLU A 204 -2.46 4.92 17.49
CA GLU A 204 -2.09 4.77 18.90
C GLU A 204 -1.70 3.32 19.24
N ARG A 205 -2.50 2.36 18.76
CA ARG A 205 -2.27 0.93 18.98
C ARG A 205 -1.01 0.43 18.26
N LEU A 206 -0.80 0.84 17.01
CA LEU A 206 0.39 0.44 16.25
C LEU A 206 1.66 1.04 16.85
N GLN A 207 1.61 2.27 17.36
CA GLN A 207 2.70 2.86 18.13
C GLN A 207 2.99 2.07 19.40
N ALA A 208 1.96 1.69 20.16
CA ALA A 208 2.11 0.84 21.35
C ALA A 208 2.68 -0.56 21.00
N ALA A 209 2.38 -1.07 19.81
CA ALA A 209 2.92 -2.33 19.27
C ALA A 209 4.34 -2.19 18.65
N GLY A 210 4.97 -1.02 18.77
CA GLY A 210 6.36 -0.78 18.41
C GLY A 210 6.59 -0.27 16.97
N MET A 211 5.54 0.13 16.25
CA MET A 211 5.71 0.87 14.99
C MET A 211 6.02 2.34 15.24
N THR A 212 6.82 2.94 14.38
CA THR A 212 7.16 4.37 14.48
C THR A 212 6.27 5.19 13.55
N PHE A 213 5.69 6.25 14.10
CA PHE A 213 5.03 7.32 13.36
C PHE A 213 5.60 8.64 13.90
N ARG A 214 6.26 9.42 13.06
CA ARG A 214 6.87 10.70 13.48
C ARG A 214 6.85 11.74 12.38
N GLU A 215 6.74 13.00 12.77
CA GLU A 215 7.07 14.14 11.93
C GLU A 215 8.60 14.30 11.84
N LEU A 216 9.09 14.79 10.69
CA LEU A 216 10.52 14.98 10.39
C LEU A 216 10.88 16.47 10.31
#